data_AF-Q2PCE6-F1
#
_entry.id   AF-Q2PCE6-F1
#
_cell.length_a   1.000
_cell.length_b   1.000
_cell.length_c   1.000
_cell.angle_alpha   90.00
_cell.angle_beta   90.00
_cell.angle_gamma   90.00
#
_symmetry.space_group_name_H-M   'P 1'
#
loop_
_entity.id
_entity.type
_entity.pdbx_description
1 polymer ?
#
loop_
_entity_poly.entity_id
_entity_poly.type
_entity_poly.pdbx_seq_one_letter_code
_entity_poly.pdbx_strand_id
1 'polypeptide(L)'
;AGGIAEMMGLIPNSVEHTNDALDAVGNTTKTVTKGYTIGSAGLAALVLSAAYKEDNVCFIDKSPQSSMLYGIGAAMFPIVNPYVVIDLLVGGPMPIMLDGICLMTVGRPAQAVLEEIRPQYRERPGITTYHKKPFYGRAVDIASMSAIKEMIVPSILPVLSPSVLFIVIRGTAGPIGAPATVGAILLGVTVTGVFVAISMSNGGGAWDNA
;
A
#
# COMPACT_ATOMS: atom_id res chain seq x y z
N ALA A 1 16.13 -19.85 -6.04
CA ALA A 1 17.08 -20.91 -6.41
C ALA A 1 16.41 -21.90 -7.37
N GLY A 2 15.18 -22.32 -7.09
CA GLY A 2 14.34 -23.15 -7.97
C GLY A 2 14.33 -22.76 -9.44
N GLY A 3 13.95 -21.52 -9.75
CA GLY A 3 13.89 -21.08 -11.15
C GLY A 3 15.23 -21.19 -11.90
N ILE A 4 16.38 -21.05 -11.23
CA ILE A 4 17.69 -21.26 -11.87
C ILE A 4 17.96 -22.77 -12.07
N ALA A 5 17.62 -23.61 -11.07
CA ALA A 5 17.75 -25.06 -11.18
C ALA A 5 16.87 -25.62 -12.31
N GLU A 6 15.64 -25.11 -12.46
CA GLU A 6 14.72 -25.44 -13.54
C GLU A 6 15.25 -25.00 -14.91
N MET A 7 15.71 -23.74 -15.03
CA MET A 7 16.29 -23.23 -16.27
C MET A 7 17.56 -23.97 -16.71
N MET A 8 18.31 -24.57 -15.77
CA MET A 8 19.52 -25.35 -16.05
C MET A 8 19.24 -26.85 -16.27
N GLY A 9 17.98 -27.29 -16.15
CA GLY A 9 17.62 -28.72 -16.22
C GLY A 9 18.22 -29.57 -15.10
N LEU A 10 18.60 -28.95 -13.99
CA LEU A 10 19.30 -29.55 -12.86
C LEU A 10 18.35 -30.11 -11.80
N ILE A 11 17.20 -30.63 -12.22
CA ILE A 11 16.21 -31.19 -11.30
C ILE A 11 16.25 -32.72 -11.32
N PRO A 12 17.19 -33.38 -10.61
CA PRO A 12 16.88 -34.65 -9.97
C PRO A 12 15.79 -34.41 -8.93
N ASN A 13 14.81 -35.32 -8.82
CA ASN A 13 13.65 -35.23 -7.92
C ASN A 13 13.97 -34.74 -6.47
N SER A 14 15.16 -35.01 -5.95
CA SER A 14 15.56 -34.56 -4.60
C SER A 14 15.78 -33.05 -4.46
N VAL A 15 16.27 -32.37 -5.50
CA VAL A 15 16.55 -30.92 -5.47
C VAL A 15 15.27 -30.11 -5.61
N GLU A 16 14.29 -30.61 -6.38
CA GLU A 16 12.94 -30.04 -6.51
C GLU A 16 12.24 -29.99 -5.15
N HIS A 17 12.08 -31.16 -4.51
CA HIS A 17 11.40 -31.26 -3.21
C HIS A 17 12.07 -30.40 -2.13
N THR A 18 13.40 -30.30 -2.15
CA THR A 18 14.12 -29.47 -1.18
C THR A 18 13.89 -27.98 -1.46
N ASN A 19 13.89 -27.58 -2.74
CA ASN A 19 13.71 -26.18 -3.11
C ASN A 19 12.26 -25.71 -2.94
N ASP A 20 11.27 -26.53 -3.28
CA ASP A 20 9.85 -26.20 -3.10
C ASP A 20 9.50 -26.10 -1.61
N ALA A 21 10.05 -27.01 -0.79
CA ALA A 21 9.96 -26.89 0.66
C ALA A 21 10.60 -25.59 1.17
N LEU A 22 11.75 -25.19 0.60
CA LEU A 22 12.42 -23.94 0.97
C LEU A 22 11.63 -22.70 0.54
N ASP A 23 10.97 -22.73 -0.63
CA ASP A 23 10.15 -21.64 -1.13
C ASP A 23 8.88 -21.45 -0.29
N ALA A 24 8.21 -22.55 0.09
CA ALA A 24 7.06 -22.51 1.00
C ALA A 24 7.40 -21.96 2.40
N VAL A 25 8.56 -22.34 2.94
CA VAL A 25 9.11 -21.74 4.19
C VAL A 25 9.46 -20.26 3.97
N GLY A 26 9.98 -19.91 2.79
CA GLY A 26 10.26 -18.53 2.40
C GLY A 26 9.00 -17.66 2.34
N ASN A 27 7.92 -18.16 1.76
CA ASN A 27 6.62 -17.49 1.68
C ASN A 27 6.01 -17.27 3.06
N THR A 28 6.13 -18.26 3.94
CA THR A 28 5.73 -18.14 5.35
C THR A 28 6.56 -17.06 6.05
N THR A 29 7.89 -17.09 5.89
CA THR A 29 8.81 -16.10 6.48
C THR A 29 8.49 -14.68 6.00
N LYS A 30 8.26 -14.51 4.69
CA LYS A 30 7.86 -13.24 4.07
C LYS A 30 6.56 -12.70 4.66
N THR A 31 5.59 -13.58 4.92
CA THR A 31 4.30 -13.22 5.53
C THR A 31 4.50 -12.77 6.98
N VAL A 32 5.34 -13.47 7.76
CA VAL A 32 5.69 -13.06 9.14
C VAL A 32 6.38 -11.70 9.15
N THR A 33 7.35 -11.47 8.26
CA THR A 33 8.03 -10.16 8.16
C THR A 33 7.05 -9.04 7.82
N LYS A 34 6.13 -9.25 6.87
CA LYS A 34 5.07 -8.28 6.56
C LYS A 34 4.21 -7.99 7.79
N GLY A 35 3.80 -9.03 8.52
CA GLY A 35 3.03 -8.87 9.76
C GLY A 35 3.75 -8.02 10.81
N TYR A 36 5.05 -8.23 11.00
CA TYR A 36 5.86 -7.42 11.91
C TYR A 36 5.95 -5.95 11.46
N THR A 37 6.18 -5.72 10.17
CA THR A 37 6.22 -4.36 9.60
C THR A 37 4.87 -3.64 9.76
N ILE A 38 3.75 -4.33 9.51
CA ILE A 38 2.40 -3.76 9.67
C ILE A 38 2.12 -3.44 11.14
N GLY A 39 2.45 -4.35 12.07
CA GLY A 39 2.29 -4.13 13.50
C GLY A 39 3.13 -2.94 14.01
N SER A 40 4.39 -2.86 13.58
CA SER A 40 5.27 -1.74 13.90
C SER A 40 4.76 -0.41 13.34
N ALA A 41 4.30 -0.40 12.08
CA ALA A 41 3.70 0.78 11.45
C ALA A 41 2.41 1.21 12.16
N GLY A 42 1.57 0.27 12.58
CA GLY A 42 0.35 0.57 13.35
C GLY A 42 0.66 1.23 14.70
N LEU A 43 1.66 0.72 15.43
CA LEU A 43 2.12 1.35 16.68
C LEU A 43 2.72 2.74 16.43
N ALA A 44 3.54 2.89 15.40
CA ALA A 44 4.11 4.18 15.03
C ALA A 44 3.01 5.20 14.66
N ALA A 45 1.97 4.78 13.93
CA ALA A 45 0.84 5.62 13.57
C ALA A 45 0.06 6.10 14.79
N LEU A 46 -0.13 5.24 15.81
CA LEU A 46 -0.74 5.64 17.08
C LEU A 46 0.09 6.67 17.83
N VAL A 47 1.42 6.46 17.92
CA VAL A 47 2.35 7.41 18.56
C VAL A 47 2.36 8.74 17.83
N LEU A 48 2.43 8.73 16.49
CA LEU A 48 2.38 9.94 15.68
C LEU A 48 1.04 10.66 15.81
N SER A 49 -0.08 9.94 15.93
CA SER A 49 -1.39 10.54 16.16
C SER A 49 -1.49 11.21 17.54
N ALA A 50 -0.91 10.59 18.57
CA ALA A 50 -0.82 11.17 19.91
C ALA A 50 0.07 12.42 19.92
N ALA A 51 1.24 12.35 19.28
CA ALA A 51 2.15 13.49 19.12
C ALA A 51 1.48 14.62 18.33
N TYR A 52 0.77 14.31 17.24
CA TYR A 52 0.02 15.29 16.45
C TYR A 52 -1.02 16.01 17.32
N LYS A 53 -1.78 15.29 18.13
CA LYS A 53 -2.74 15.88 19.06
C LYS A 53 -2.05 16.83 20.05
N GLU A 54 -0.94 16.43 20.64
CA GLU A 54 -0.20 17.22 21.62
C GLU A 54 0.41 18.49 21.01
N ASP A 55 1.01 18.37 19.82
CA ASP A 55 1.58 19.50 19.08
C ASP A 55 0.49 20.53 18.77
N ASN A 56 -0.68 20.08 18.29
CA ASN A 56 -1.79 20.98 17.99
C ASN A 56 -2.27 21.77 19.22
N VAL A 57 -2.32 21.14 20.40
CA VAL A 57 -2.66 21.83 21.65
C VAL A 57 -1.59 22.89 21.97
N CYS A 58 -0.31 22.53 21.88
CA CYS A 58 0.80 23.45 22.12
C CYS A 58 0.83 24.64 21.15
N PHE A 59 0.55 24.41 19.86
CA PHE A 59 0.49 25.45 18.83
C PHE A 59 -0.69 26.41 19.04
N ILE A 60 -1.84 25.90 19.47
CA ILE A 60 -3.03 26.71 19.76
C ILE A 60 -2.81 27.56 21.02
N ASP A 61 -2.27 26.97 22.09
CA ASP A 61 -2.03 27.67 23.35
C ASP A 61 -0.96 28.77 23.23
N LYS A 62 0.01 28.61 22.31
CA LYS A 62 1.07 29.60 22.04
C LYS A 62 0.75 30.57 20.91
N SER A 63 -0.42 30.47 20.28
CA SER A 63 -0.78 31.35 19.16
C SER A 63 -1.01 32.80 19.65
N PRO A 64 -0.50 33.84 18.95
CA PRO A 64 -0.80 35.24 19.27
C PRO A 64 -2.30 35.54 19.25
N GLN A 65 -2.78 36.49 20.04
CA GLN A 65 -4.20 36.93 20.08
C GLN A 65 -4.78 37.36 18.72
N SER A 66 -3.92 37.75 17.78
CA SER A 66 -4.27 38.11 16.38
C SER A 66 -4.37 36.91 15.44
N SER A 67 -3.99 35.72 15.89
CA SER A 67 -4.04 34.50 15.10
C SER A 67 -5.43 33.88 15.19
N MET A 68 -5.92 33.43 14.04
CA MET A 68 -7.23 32.80 13.85
C MET A 68 -7.45 31.52 14.69
N LEU A 69 -6.40 31.04 15.38
CA LEU A 69 -6.40 29.87 16.26
C LEU A 69 -6.42 30.19 17.76
N TYR A 70 -6.37 31.48 18.16
CA TYR A 70 -6.34 31.86 19.58
C TYR A 70 -7.66 31.53 20.29
N GLY A 71 -7.61 30.82 21.41
CA GLY A 71 -8.77 30.50 22.25
C GLY A 71 -9.51 29.20 21.90
N ILE A 72 -9.01 28.39 20.96
CA ILE A 72 -9.56 27.06 20.61
C ILE A 72 -9.01 25.99 21.59
N GLY A 73 -8.88 26.35 22.86
CA GLY A 73 -8.33 25.48 23.89
C GLY A 73 -9.19 24.23 24.10
N ALA A 74 -8.52 23.08 24.19
CA ALA A 74 -8.99 21.80 24.73
C ALA A 74 -10.12 21.02 24.00
N ALA A 75 -10.81 21.56 22.99
CA ALA A 75 -11.94 20.89 22.33
C ALA A 75 -11.55 20.04 21.10
N MET A 76 -10.29 19.59 20.96
CA MET A 76 -9.76 19.20 19.66
C MET A 76 -10.12 17.80 19.15
N PHE A 77 -10.62 16.87 19.96
CA PHE A 77 -10.97 15.52 19.48
C PHE A 77 -12.13 14.83 20.22
N PRO A 78 -13.24 15.50 20.58
CA PRO A 78 -14.41 14.73 20.94
C PRO A 78 -14.92 14.02 19.68
N ILE A 79 -15.01 12.69 19.72
CA ILE A 79 -15.72 11.89 18.68
C ILE A 79 -17.16 12.40 18.47
N VAL A 80 -17.72 13.11 19.45
CA VAL A 80 -19.02 13.76 19.38
C VAL A 80 -19.06 14.90 18.35
N ASN A 81 -17.91 15.45 17.93
CA ASN A 81 -17.87 16.47 16.89
C ASN A 81 -18.23 15.86 15.53
N PRO A 82 -19.28 16.34 14.84
CA PRO A 82 -19.74 15.75 13.58
C PRO A 82 -18.66 15.79 12.48
N TYR A 83 -17.78 16.79 12.48
CA TYR A 83 -16.69 16.86 11.50
C TYR A 83 -15.70 15.70 11.69
N VAL A 84 -15.31 15.41 12.94
CA VAL A 84 -14.42 14.27 13.27
C VAL A 84 -15.03 12.93 12.84
N VAL A 85 -16.34 12.76 12.99
CA VAL A 85 -17.03 11.53 12.54
C VAL A 85 -17.02 11.42 11.01
N ILE A 86 -17.35 12.50 10.30
CA ILE A 86 -17.31 12.52 8.83
C ILE A 86 -15.91 12.18 8.32
N ASP A 87 -14.88 12.75 8.95
CA ASP A 87 -13.49 12.55 8.57
C ASP A 87 -12.99 11.13 8.86
N LEU A 88 -13.46 10.51 9.94
CA LEU A 88 -13.23 9.09 10.22
C LEU A 88 -13.88 8.20 9.16
N LEU A 89 -15.11 8.54 8.74
CA LEU A 89 -15.84 7.83 7.68
C LEU A 89 -15.22 8.03 6.29
N VAL A 90 -14.54 9.15 6.05
CA VAL A 90 -13.79 9.41 4.81
C VAL A 90 -12.42 8.72 4.85
N GLY A 91 -11.73 8.74 5.98
CA GLY A 91 -10.41 8.13 6.15
C GLY A 91 -10.45 6.60 6.14
N GLY A 92 -11.48 5.98 6.72
CA GLY A 92 -11.61 4.53 6.81
C GLY A 92 -11.59 3.78 5.46
N PRO A 93 -12.30 4.25 4.42
CA PRO A 93 -12.23 3.62 3.10
C PRO A 93 -10.93 3.87 2.33
N MET A 94 -10.08 4.81 2.74
CA MET A 94 -8.89 5.18 1.96
C MET A 94 -7.90 4.03 1.73
N PRO A 95 -7.55 3.19 2.74
CA PRO A 95 -6.70 2.03 2.50
C PRO A 95 -7.29 1.05 1.49
N ILE A 96 -8.60 0.83 1.53
CA ILE A 96 -9.31 -0.07 0.61
C ILE A 96 -9.27 0.51 -0.82
N MET A 97 -9.49 1.82 -0.94
CA MET A 97 -9.44 2.51 -2.23
C MET A 97 -8.02 2.50 -2.81
N LEU A 98 -7.01 2.76 -1.99
CA LEU A 98 -5.60 2.69 -2.39
C LEU A 98 -5.25 1.27 -2.86
N ASP A 99 -5.69 0.25 -2.13
CA ASP A 99 -5.47 -1.13 -2.50
C ASP A 99 -6.12 -1.49 -3.84
N GLY A 100 -7.38 -1.10 -4.04
CA GLY A 100 -8.07 -1.28 -5.32
C GLY A 100 -7.32 -0.62 -6.49
N ILE A 101 -6.79 0.59 -6.28
CA ILE A 101 -5.94 1.26 -7.28
C ILE A 101 -4.69 0.43 -7.55
N CYS A 102 -3.96 0.01 -6.51
CA CYS A 102 -2.76 -0.83 -6.65
C CYS A 102 -3.04 -2.13 -7.41
N LEU A 103 -4.15 -2.82 -7.15
CA LEU A 103 -4.53 -4.05 -7.85
C LEU A 103 -4.81 -3.79 -9.34
N MET A 104 -5.51 -2.70 -9.68
CA MET A 104 -5.73 -2.30 -11.07
C MET A 104 -4.42 -1.94 -11.78
N THR A 105 -3.55 -1.22 -11.07
CA THR A 105 -2.22 -0.78 -11.51
C THR A 105 -1.27 -1.95 -11.79
N VAL A 106 -1.38 -3.07 -11.07
CA VAL A 106 -0.59 -4.30 -11.33
C VAL A 106 -1.21 -5.15 -12.44
N GLY A 107 -2.55 -5.14 -12.58
CA GLY A 107 -3.24 -5.93 -13.59
C GLY A 107 -2.88 -5.54 -15.03
N ARG A 108 -2.74 -4.25 -15.32
CA ARG A 108 -2.45 -3.76 -16.69
C ARG A 108 -1.05 -4.18 -17.20
N PRO A 109 0.06 -3.99 -16.45
CA PRO A 109 1.36 -4.53 -16.84
C PRO A 109 1.36 -6.05 -17.02
N ALA A 110 0.67 -6.78 -16.15
CA ALA A 110 0.58 -8.24 -16.26
C ALA A 110 -0.09 -8.67 -17.57
N GLN A 111 -1.17 -7.99 -17.98
CA GLN A 111 -1.81 -8.22 -19.28
C GLN A 111 -0.89 -7.89 -20.45
N ALA A 112 -0.17 -6.76 -20.40
CA ALA A 112 0.76 -6.37 -21.46
C ALA A 112 1.91 -7.40 -21.64
N VAL A 113 2.41 -7.97 -20.54
CA VAL A 113 3.41 -9.04 -20.59
C VAL A 113 2.82 -10.32 -21.24
N LEU A 114 1.58 -10.67 -20.92
CA LEU A 114 0.91 -11.82 -21.55
C LEU A 114 0.65 -11.60 -23.05
N GLU A 115 0.32 -10.37 -23.45
CA GLU A 115 0.16 -9.97 -24.85
C GLU A 115 1.47 -10.04 -25.63
N GLU A 116 2.62 -9.84 -24.99
CA GLU A 116 3.94 -10.05 -25.60
C GLU A 116 4.32 -11.54 -25.65
N ILE A 117 4.02 -12.32 -24.61
CA ILE A 117 4.40 -13.73 -24.54
C ILE A 117 3.60 -14.59 -25.53
N ARG A 118 2.29 -14.37 -25.65
CA ARG A 118 1.40 -15.22 -26.48
C ARG A 118 1.83 -15.29 -27.96
N PRO A 119 2.12 -14.18 -28.66
CA PRO A 119 2.61 -14.23 -30.04
C PRO A 119 3.95 -14.94 -30.17
N GLN A 120 4.87 -14.79 -29.19
CA GLN A 120 6.16 -15.48 -29.24
C GLN A 120 5.96 -17.00 -29.33
N TYR A 121 5.05 -17.56 -28.53
CA TYR A 121 4.73 -19.00 -28.60
C TYR A 121 4.01 -19.40 -29.90
N ARG A 122 3.13 -18.54 -30.43
CA ARG A 122 2.37 -18.81 -31.67
C ARG A 122 3.24 -18.77 -32.92
N GLU A 123 4.10 -17.77 -33.03
CA GLU A 123 4.89 -17.48 -34.24
C GLU A 123 6.24 -18.23 -34.25
N ARG A 124 6.72 -18.67 -33.07
CA ARG A 124 8.01 -19.37 -32.92
C ARG A 124 7.81 -20.70 -32.19
N PRO A 125 7.25 -21.73 -32.87
CA PRO A 125 6.98 -23.03 -32.24
C PRO A 125 8.25 -23.73 -31.71
N GLY A 126 9.45 -23.35 -32.18
CA GLY A 126 10.71 -23.86 -31.64
C GLY A 126 11.03 -23.44 -30.19
N ILE A 127 10.22 -22.58 -29.57
CA ILE A 127 10.35 -22.20 -28.15
C ILE A 127 9.86 -23.33 -27.24
N THR A 128 8.75 -24.00 -27.57
CA THR A 128 8.20 -25.11 -26.75
C THR A 128 9.08 -26.35 -26.79
N THR A 129 9.81 -26.55 -27.90
CA THR A 129 10.76 -27.66 -28.07
C THR A 129 12.18 -27.30 -27.64
N TYR A 130 12.38 -26.16 -26.98
CA TYR A 130 13.70 -25.66 -26.51
C TYR A 130 14.78 -25.48 -27.60
N HIS A 131 14.40 -25.45 -28.87
CA HIS A 131 15.32 -25.26 -30.00
C HIS A 131 15.61 -23.78 -30.29
N LYS A 132 14.73 -22.87 -29.84
CA LYS A 132 14.90 -21.41 -29.98
C LYS A 132 14.67 -20.74 -28.64
N LYS A 133 15.51 -19.76 -28.32
CA LYS A 133 15.33 -18.92 -27.13
C LYS A 133 14.19 -17.91 -27.34
N PRO A 134 13.33 -17.67 -26.33
CA PRO A 134 12.35 -16.59 -26.34
C PRO A 134 13.03 -15.23 -26.15
N PHE A 135 12.30 -14.15 -26.42
CA PHE A 135 12.80 -12.80 -26.25
C PHE A 135 12.51 -12.29 -24.84
N TYR A 136 13.42 -12.59 -23.90
CA TYR A 136 13.30 -12.17 -22.51
C TYR A 136 13.31 -10.64 -22.34
N GLY A 137 14.16 -9.93 -23.09
CA GLY A 137 14.34 -8.48 -22.95
C GLY A 137 13.05 -7.68 -23.13
N ARG A 138 12.22 -8.04 -24.10
CA ARG A 138 10.94 -7.34 -24.35
C ARG A 138 9.97 -7.45 -23.19
N ALA A 139 9.82 -8.64 -22.60
CA ALA A 139 8.97 -8.84 -21.44
C ALA A 139 9.46 -8.02 -20.23
N VAL A 140 10.79 -7.97 -20.03
CA VAL A 140 11.41 -7.16 -18.97
C VAL A 140 11.22 -5.67 -19.21
N ASP A 141 11.40 -5.19 -20.43
CA ASP A 141 11.22 -3.78 -20.79
C ASP A 141 9.77 -3.32 -20.59
N ILE A 142 8.80 -4.14 -21.02
CA ILE A 142 7.37 -3.86 -20.82
C ILE A 142 7.03 -3.81 -19.33
N ALA A 143 7.47 -4.80 -18.55
CA ALA A 143 7.21 -4.84 -17.12
C ALA A 143 7.84 -3.64 -16.40
N SER A 144 9.08 -3.28 -16.75
CA SER A 144 9.83 -2.20 -16.11
C SER A 144 9.26 -0.83 -16.42
N MET A 145 9.05 -0.52 -17.71
CA MET A 145 8.51 0.77 -18.13
C MET A 145 7.07 0.97 -17.63
N SER A 146 6.26 -0.09 -17.64
CA SER A 146 4.88 -0.01 -17.15
C SER A 146 4.86 0.17 -15.65
N ALA A 147 5.67 -0.58 -14.89
CA ALA A 147 5.75 -0.44 -13.43
C ALA A 147 6.12 0.99 -13.01
N ILE A 148 7.11 1.62 -13.63
CA ILE A 148 7.52 2.99 -13.30
C ILE A 148 6.37 3.99 -13.51
N LYS A 149 5.62 3.86 -14.61
CA LYS A 149 4.50 4.77 -14.91
C LYS A 149 3.31 4.54 -13.98
N GLU A 150 2.99 3.28 -13.75
CA GLU A 150 1.82 2.83 -13.01
C GLU A 150 1.98 3.09 -11.49
N MET A 151 3.22 3.09 -10.96
CA MET A 151 3.48 3.41 -9.53
C MET A 151 3.23 4.87 -9.15
N ILE A 152 3.19 5.82 -10.09
CA ILE A 152 3.06 7.26 -9.79
C ILE A 152 1.74 7.56 -9.06
N VAL A 153 0.63 7.04 -9.59
CA VAL A 153 -0.73 7.31 -9.07
C VAL A 153 -0.90 6.83 -7.62
N PRO A 154 -0.63 5.55 -7.27
CA PRO A 154 -0.79 5.07 -5.90
C PRO A 154 0.20 5.72 -4.92
N SER A 155 1.39 6.17 -5.36
CA SER A 155 2.33 6.87 -4.49
C SER A 155 1.94 8.31 -4.17
N ILE A 156 1.28 9.01 -5.08
CA ILE A 156 0.84 10.40 -4.87
C ILE A 156 -0.31 10.47 -3.87
N LEU A 157 -1.21 9.49 -3.87
CA LEU A 157 -2.45 9.54 -3.11
C LEU A 157 -2.21 9.69 -1.58
N PRO A 158 -1.36 8.90 -0.91
CA PRO A 158 -1.09 9.08 0.52
C PRO A 158 -0.31 10.36 0.86
N VAL A 159 0.48 10.87 -0.08
CA VAL A 159 1.29 12.08 0.12
C VAL A 159 0.43 13.33 0.04
N LEU A 160 -0.46 13.40 -0.94
CA LEU A 160 -1.33 14.56 -1.15
C LEU A 160 -2.62 14.51 -0.34
N SER A 161 -3.10 13.33 0.08
CA SER A 161 -4.39 13.21 0.76
C SER A 161 -4.53 14.10 2.01
N PRO A 162 -3.54 14.22 2.92
CA PRO A 162 -3.69 15.06 4.10
C PRO A 162 -3.74 16.56 3.74
N SER A 163 -2.92 16.99 2.78
CA SER A 163 -2.86 18.39 2.34
C SER A 163 -4.13 18.83 1.61
N VAL A 164 -4.65 17.98 0.72
CA VAL A 164 -5.89 18.28 -0.03
C VAL A 164 -7.09 18.34 0.91
N LEU A 165 -7.22 17.37 1.82
CA LEU A 165 -8.32 17.36 2.79
C LEU A 165 -8.27 18.57 3.73
N PHE A 166 -7.08 18.95 4.19
CA PHE A 166 -6.91 20.16 4.99
C PHE A 166 -7.42 21.41 4.27
N ILE A 167 -7.10 21.59 2.97
CA ILE A 167 -7.54 22.74 2.18
C ILE A 167 -9.06 22.74 1.97
N VAL A 168 -9.63 21.59 1.59
CA VAL A 168 -11.08 21.44 1.35
C VAL A 168 -11.86 21.78 2.61
N ILE A 169 -11.42 21.27 3.76
CA ILE A 169 -12.18 21.35 5.00
C ILE A 169 -12.00 22.70 5.69
N ARG A 170 -10.84 23.33 5.51
CA ARG A 170 -10.67 24.75 5.80
C ARG A 170 -11.69 25.62 5.06
N GLY A 171 -12.04 25.26 3.82
CA GLY A 171 -13.04 25.97 3.01
C GLY A 171 -14.49 25.80 3.48
N THR A 172 -14.83 24.66 4.08
CA THR A 172 -16.23 24.31 4.45
C THR A 172 -16.52 24.43 5.96
N ALA A 173 -15.62 23.94 6.81
CA ALA A 173 -15.76 23.90 8.27
C ALA A 173 -15.02 25.05 8.98
N GLY A 174 -14.32 25.89 8.20
CA GLY A 174 -13.55 27.02 8.71
C GLY A 174 -12.21 26.63 9.37
N PRO A 175 -11.51 27.61 9.96
CA PRO A 175 -10.15 27.45 10.49
C PRO A 175 -10.07 26.51 11.70
N ILE A 176 -11.20 26.32 12.36
CA ILE A 176 -11.34 25.61 13.64
C ILE A 176 -11.46 24.10 13.42
N GLY A 177 -12.09 23.66 12.31
CA GLY A 177 -12.27 22.25 12.00
C GLY A 177 -11.05 21.59 11.34
N ALA A 178 -10.32 22.34 10.51
CA ALA A 178 -9.26 21.81 9.65
C ALA A 178 -8.15 20.99 10.37
N PRO A 179 -7.61 21.40 11.54
CA PRO A 179 -6.56 20.61 12.21
C PRO A 179 -7.10 19.35 12.92
N ALA A 180 -8.32 19.41 13.48
CA ALA A 180 -8.97 18.26 14.11
C ALA A 180 -9.30 17.17 13.09
N THR A 181 -9.68 17.60 11.88
CA THR A 181 -10.00 16.76 10.75
C THR A 181 -8.83 15.90 10.26
N VAL A 182 -7.63 16.48 10.11
CA VAL A 182 -6.46 15.72 9.65
C VAL A 182 -6.11 14.60 10.63
N GLY A 183 -6.22 14.87 11.95
CA GLY A 183 -6.04 13.84 12.98
C GLY A 183 -7.12 12.73 12.93
N ALA A 184 -8.36 13.08 12.60
CA ALA A 184 -9.46 12.12 12.46
C ALA A 184 -9.27 11.17 11.25
N ILE A 185 -8.78 11.69 10.12
CA ILE A 185 -8.43 10.88 8.94
C ILE A 185 -7.28 9.92 9.27
N LEU A 186 -6.23 10.39 9.96
CA LEU A 186 -5.10 9.56 10.41
C LEU A 186 -5.57 8.37 11.24
N LEU A 187 -6.49 8.59 12.19
CA LEU A 187 -7.09 7.51 12.98
C LEU A 187 -7.94 6.55 12.12
N GLY A 188 -8.76 7.07 11.21
CA GLY A 188 -9.59 6.25 10.32
C GLY A 188 -8.77 5.34 9.41
N VAL A 189 -7.72 5.90 8.80
CA VAL A 189 -6.76 5.18 7.94
C VAL A 189 -6.00 4.12 8.74
N THR A 190 -5.58 4.43 9.97
CA THR A 190 -4.83 3.49 10.81
C THR A 190 -5.69 2.30 11.21
N VAL A 191 -6.91 2.55 11.71
CA VAL A 191 -7.81 1.48 12.18
C VAL A 191 -8.14 0.53 11.04
N THR A 192 -8.51 1.05 9.88
CA THR A 192 -8.90 0.21 8.73
C THR A 192 -7.71 -0.40 8.00
N GLY A 193 -6.63 0.37 7.83
CA GLY A 193 -5.46 -0.03 7.06
C GLY A 193 -4.71 -1.21 7.67
N VAL A 194 -4.63 -1.29 9.00
CA VAL A 194 -3.98 -2.44 9.67
C VAL A 194 -4.72 -3.74 9.35
N PHE A 195 -6.05 -3.76 9.42
CA PHE A 195 -6.82 -4.97 9.15
C PHE A 195 -6.75 -5.39 7.68
N VAL A 196 -6.84 -4.43 6.75
CA VAL A 196 -6.72 -4.71 5.31
C VAL A 196 -5.31 -5.22 4.98
N ALA A 197 -4.26 -4.61 5.53
CA ALA A 197 -2.89 -5.03 5.27
C ALA A 197 -2.61 -6.45 5.79
N ILE A 198 -3.14 -6.81 6.98
CA ILE A 198 -3.02 -8.16 7.54
C ILE A 198 -3.80 -9.16 6.69
N SER A 199 -5.05 -8.86 6.33
CA SER A 199 -5.89 -9.78 5.57
C SER A 199 -5.28 -10.10 4.21
N MET A 200 -4.75 -9.12 3.50
CA MET A 200 -4.14 -9.31 2.19
C MET A 200 -2.77 -9.98 2.26
N SER A 201 -1.97 -9.68 3.28
CA SER A 201 -0.65 -10.31 3.46
C SER A 201 -0.80 -11.80 3.77
N ASN A 202 -1.70 -12.13 4.70
CA ASN A 202 -1.95 -13.51 5.09
C ASN A 202 -2.72 -14.28 4.02
N GLY A 203 -3.72 -13.64 3.39
CA GLY A 203 -4.49 -14.24 2.30
C GLY A 203 -3.60 -14.59 1.09
N GLY A 204 -2.72 -13.67 0.70
CA GLY A 204 -1.75 -13.92 -0.36
C GLY A 204 -0.78 -15.05 -0.02
N GLY A 205 -0.21 -15.06 1.20
CA GLY A 205 0.67 -16.13 1.64
C GLY A 205 -0.01 -17.50 1.77
N ALA A 206 -1.30 -17.51 2.14
CA ALA A 206 -2.08 -18.74 2.19
C ALA A 206 -2.37 -19.30 0.79
N TRP A 207 -2.68 -18.46 -0.19
CA TRP A 207 -2.84 -18.89 -1.59
C TRP A 207 -1.52 -19.33 -2.25
N ASP A 208 -0.39 -18.77 -1.85
CA ASP A 208 0.94 -19.16 -2.36
C ASP A 208 1.36 -20.57 -1.87
N ASN A 209 0.87 -20.98 -0.69
CA ASN A 209 1.21 -22.25 -0.05
C ASN A 209 0.12 -23.34 -0.15
N ALA A 210 -1.04 -23.04 -0.77
CA ALA A 210 -2.16 -23.96 -0.93
C ALA A 210 -2.12 -24.66 -2.30
#